data_AF-A0A512BGE1-F1
#
_entry.id   AF-A0A512BGE1-F1
#
_cell.length_a   1.000
_cell.length_b   1.000
_cell.length_c   1.000
_cell.angle_alpha   90.00
_cell.angle_beta   90.00
_cell.angle_gamma   90.00
#
_symmetry.space_group_name_H-M   'P 1'
#
loop_
_entity.id
_entity.type
_entity.pdbx_description
1 polymer ?
#
loop_
_entity_poly.entity_id
_entity_poly.type
_entity_poly.pdbx_seq_one_letter_code
_entity_poly.pdbx_strand_id
1 'polypeptide(L)'
;MYLALQVAREVALLITRVIFIRDNFLVEFTFKRGDIMNWIELKSEDQLNVIKEQSKLKPQVIFKHSTRCSISAMAKGRLERSAAPDNADFYFLDLIAHRGISNKISSEFSVFHESPQILLIKNGECIYDESHGSISMDEIKEQVSA
;
A
#
# COMPACT_ATOMS: atom_id res chain seq x y z
N MET A 1 -22.68 8.50 41.70
CA MET A 1 -21.76 9.64 41.47
C MET A 1 -20.49 9.32 42.25
N TYR A 2 -19.33 9.34 41.57
CA TYR A 2 -18.05 8.67 41.91
C TYR A 2 -18.10 7.13 41.74
N LEU A 3 -17.11 6.40 41.20
CA LEU A 3 -15.75 6.64 40.68
C LEU A 3 -15.36 5.36 39.89
N ALA A 4 -14.26 5.41 39.11
CA ALA A 4 -13.62 4.35 38.30
C ALA A 4 -14.08 4.37 36.83
N LEU A 5 -13.22 4.57 35.83
CA LEU A 5 -11.88 4.04 35.68
C LEU A 5 -11.06 4.97 34.76
N GLN A 6 -10.16 5.73 35.35
CA GLN A 6 -9.09 6.41 34.62
C GLN A 6 -7.95 5.38 34.41
N VAL A 7 -7.44 5.31 33.18
CA VAL A 7 -6.15 4.72 32.80
C VAL A 7 -6.07 3.18 32.77
N ALA A 8 -6.59 2.58 31.70
CA ALA A 8 -5.89 1.47 31.06
C ALA A 8 -4.86 2.08 30.09
N ARG A 9 -3.75 2.59 30.64
CA ARG A 9 -2.54 2.85 29.86
C ARG A 9 -1.88 1.50 29.62
N GLU A 10 -1.49 1.34 28.37
CA GLU A 10 -0.56 0.36 27.85
C GLU A 10 -1.11 -1.04 27.56
N VAL A 11 -0.95 -1.39 26.28
CA VAL A 11 -1.09 -2.72 25.65
C VAL A 11 -2.51 -3.21 25.30
N ALA A 12 -3.29 -2.43 24.53
CA ALA A 12 -4.45 -2.97 23.78
C ALA A 12 -4.84 -2.10 22.57
N LEU A 13 -3.91 -1.85 21.64
CA LEU A 13 -4.23 -1.22 20.34
C LEU A 13 -4.14 -2.29 19.25
N LEU A 14 -5.15 -3.14 19.12
CA LEU A 14 -5.34 -3.87 17.85
C LEU A 14 -6.80 -4.20 17.51
N ILE A 15 -7.74 -4.12 18.46
CA ILE A 15 -9.12 -4.52 18.22
C ILE A 15 -10.06 -3.69 19.08
N THR A 16 -10.82 -2.75 18.49
CA THR A 16 -11.90 -2.09 19.23
C THR A 16 -13.16 -2.93 19.05
N ARG A 17 -13.60 -3.58 20.12
CA ARG A 17 -14.87 -4.34 20.16
C ARG A 17 -15.97 -3.35 20.58
N VAL A 18 -16.89 -3.06 19.69
CA VAL A 18 -18.04 -2.18 19.96
C VAL A 18 -19.28 -3.06 20.12
N ILE A 19 -19.94 -2.95 21.27
CA ILE A 19 -21.15 -3.72 21.58
C ILE A 19 -22.35 -2.78 21.38
N PHE A 20 -23.26 -3.16 20.49
CA PHE A 20 -24.55 -2.48 20.34
C PHE A 20 -25.66 -3.41 20.80
N ILE A 21 -26.64 -2.85 21.51
CA ILE A 21 -27.89 -3.52 21.86
C ILE A 21 -28.94 -3.06 20.84
N ARG A 22 -29.37 -3.96 19.97
CA ARG A 22 -30.55 -3.78 19.10
C ARG A 22 -31.49 -4.94 19.35
N ASP A 23 -32.78 -4.65 19.51
CA ASP A 23 -33.84 -5.66 19.63
C ASP A 23 -33.55 -6.77 20.67
N ASN A 24 -33.09 -6.37 21.86
CA ASN A 24 -32.74 -7.26 22.97
C ASN A 24 -31.64 -8.31 22.65
N PHE A 25 -30.88 -8.12 21.58
CA PHE A 25 -29.74 -8.96 21.22
C PHE A 25 -28.42 -8.21 21.42
N LEU A 26 -27.42 -8.91 21.96
CA LEU A 26 -26.05 -8.42 22.03
C LEU A 26 -25.40 -8.62 20.66
N VAL A 27 -25.08 -7.53 19.96
CA VAL A 27 -24.34 -7.58 18.70
C VAL A 27 -22.92 -7.10 18.95
N GLU A 28 -21.96 -8.00 18.78
CA GLU A 28 -20.54 -7.68 18.89
C GLU A 28 -19.97 -7.34 17.53
N PHE A 29 -19.60 -6.07 17.34
CA PHE A 29 -18.85 -5.65 16.17
C PHE A 29 -17.37 -5.55 16.53
N THR A 30 -16.57 -6.34 15.85
CA THR A 30 -15.12 -6.19 15.88
C THR A 30 -14.72 -5.18 14.82
N PHE A 31 -14.37 -3.96 15.22
CA PHE A 31 -13.79 -2.96 14.32
C PHE A 31 -12.27 -3.20 14.28
N LYS A 32 -11.81 -3.96 13.28
CA LYS A 32 -10.41 -3.88 12.87
C LYS A 32 -10.22 -2.46 12.36
N ARG A 33 -9.34 -1.69 13.00
CA ARG A 33 -8.87 -0.41 12.45
C ARG A 33 -8.39 -0.74 11.04
N GLY A 34 -9.08 -0.21 10.03
CA GLY A 34 -8.99 -0.64 8.63
C GLY A 34 -7.55 -0.91 8.23
N ASP A 35 -7.33 -2.02 7.54
CA ASP A 35 -6.02 -2.53 7.16
C ASP A 35 -5.21 -1.40 6.51
N ILE A 36 -4.35 -0.76 7.31
CA ILE A 36 -3.48 0.30 6.85
C ILE A 36 -2.55 -0.36 5.85
N MET A 37 -2.58 0.08 4.59
CA MET A 37 -1.66 -0.39 3.56
C MET A 37 -0.24 -0.47 4.12
N ASN A 38 0.33 -1.68 4.15
CA ASN A 38 1.66 -1.91 4.68
C ASN A 38 2.70 -1.64 3.59
N TRP A 39 3.09 -0.37 3.44
CA TRP A 39 4.09 0.05 2.48
C TRP A 39 5.49 -0.40 2.92
N ILE A 40 6.18 -1.12 2.04
CA ILE A 40 7.60 -1.41 2.17
C ILE A 40 8.37 -0.25 1.54
N GLU A 41 9.09 0.51 2.36
CA GLU A 41 9.86 1.64 1.87
C GLU A 41 11.01 1.20 0.95
N LEU A 42 11.09 1.80 -0.23
CA LEU A 42 12.15 1.59 -1.21
C LEU A 42 13.20 2.69 -1.11
N LYS A 43 14.29 2.42 -0.38
CA LYS A 43 15.33 3.40 0.00
C LYS A 43 16.72 3.07 -0.56
N SER A 44 16.92 1.85 -1.04
CA SER A 44 18.18 1.40 -1.66
C SER A 44 17.93 0.77 -3.03
N GLU A 45 18.91 0.93 -3.92
CA GLU A 45 18.90 0.26 -5.24
C GLU A 45 19.01 -1.26 -5.13
N ASP A 46 19.63 -1.79 -4.08
CA ASP A 46 19.76 -3.25 -3.89
C ASP A 46 18.40 -3.93 -3.71
N GLN A 47 17.42 -3.19 -3.19
CA GLN A 47 16.05 -3.67 -3.07
C GLN A 47 15.40 -3.93 -4.43
N LEU A 48 15.86 -3.31 -5.52
CA LEU A 48 15.35 -3.59 -6.87
C LEU A 48 15.68 -5.02 -7.31
N ASN A 49 16.88 -5.51 -6.99
CA ASN A 49 17.25 -6.89 -7.26
C ASN A 49 16.39 -7.86 -6.43
N VAL A 50 16.13 -7.51 -5.17
CA VAL A 50 15.23 -8.29 -4.31
C VAL A 50 13.82 -8.33 -4.89
N ILE A 51 13.28 -7.19 -5.33
CA ILE A 51 11.96 -7.12 -5.99
C ILE A 51 11.92 -8.03 -7.22
N LYS A 52 12.94 -8.00 -8.07
CA LYS A 52 12.99 -8.87 -9.26
C LYS A 52 12.96 -10.35 -8.89
N GLU A 53 13.75 -10.77 -7.91
CA GLU A 53 13.77 -12.17 -7.48
C GLU A 53 12.48 -12.59 -6.78
N GLN A 54 11.93 -11.75 -5.89
CA GLN A 54 10.66 -12.02 -5.21
C GLN A 54 9.47 -12.03 -6.18
N SER A 55 9.53 -11.26 -7.27
CA SER A 55 8.49 -11.25 -8.30
C SER A 55 8.29 -12.59 -9.03
N LYS A 56 9.24 -13.53 -8.91
CA LYS A 56 9.12 -14.91 -9.40
C LYS A 56 8.25 -15.78 -8.48
N LEU A 57 8.12 -15.39 -7.21
CA LEU A 57 7.32 -16.10 -6.21
C LEU A 57 5.96 -15.43 -6.00
N LYS A 58 5.97 -14.11 -5.85
CA LYS A 58 4.79 -13.29 -5.58
C LYS A 58 4.88 -11.97 -6.34
N PRO A 59 3.82 -11.49 -7.02
CA PRO A 59 3.84 -10.19 -7.67
C PRO A 59 4.27 -9.06 -6.73
N GLN A 60 5.08 -8.14 -7.24
CA GLN A 60 5.64 -7.02 -6.47
C GLN A 60 5.12 -5.72 -7.10
N VAL A 61 4.52 -4.86 -6.30
CA VAL A 61 3.94 -3.59 -6.75
C VAL A 61 4.81 -2.44 -6.28
N ILE A 62 5.22 -1.53 -7.16
CA ILE A 62 5.98 -0.34 -6.81
C ILE A 62 5.14 0.90 -7.09
N PHE A 63 4.94 1.74 -6.08
CA PHE A 63 4.31 3.05 -6.24
C PHE A 63 5.36 4.17 -6.13
N LYS A 64 5.56 4.89 -7.23
CA LYS A 64 6.39 6.09 -7.30
C LYS A 64 5.56 7.30 -6.88
N HIS A 65 5.90 7.87 -5.73
CA HIS A 65 5.22 9.02 -5.16
C HIS A 65 6.10 10.27 -5.20
N SER A 66 5.55 11.37 -5.69
CA SER A 66 6.16 12.70 -5.54
C SER A 66 5.46 13.46 -4.43
N THR A 67 6.18 13.70 -3.34
CA THR A 67 5.69 14.44 -2.16
C THR A 67 5.32 15.91 -2.45
N ARG A 68 5.69 16.42 -3.63
CA ARG A 68 5.41 17.79 -4.07
C ARG A 68 4.31 17.88 -5.13
N CYS A 69 3.67 16.76 -5.49
CA CYS A 69 2.60 16.72 -6.49
C CYS A 69 1.25 16.38 -5.83
N SER A 70 0.29 17.31 -5.92
CA SER A 70 -1.05 17.12 -5.35
C SER A 70 -1.78 15.91 -5.94
N ILE A 71 -1.62 15.66 -7.24
CA ILE A 71 -2.19 14.48 -7.92
C ILE A 71 -1.59 13.18 -7.35
N SER A 72 -0.29 13.20 -7.03
CA SER A 72 0.39 12.05 -6.42
C SER A 72 -0.10 11.80 -4.99
N ALA A 73 -0.33 12.85 -4.20
CA ALA A 73 -0.94 12.74 -2.88
C ALA A 73 -2.38 12.19 -2.94
N MET A 74 -3.18 12.62 -3.92
CA MET A 74 -4.52 12.08 -4.14
C MET A 74 -4.50 10.60 -4.53
N ALA A 75 -3.59 10.19 -5.42
CA ALA A 75 -3.41 8.79 -5.80
C ALA A 75 -3.00 7.92 -4.59
N LYS A 76 -2.02 8.37 -3.80
CA LYS A 76 -1.61 7.70 -2.56
C LYS A 76 -2.78 7.51 -1.61
N GLY A 77 -3.53 8.58 -1.34
CA GLY A 77 -4.69 8.52 -0.45
C GLY A 77 -5.80 7.60 -0.95
N ARG A 78 -6.00 7.47 -2.28
CA ARG A 78 -6.94 6.50 -2.84
C ARG A 78 -6.48 5.06 -2.56
N LEU A 79 -5.21 4.76 -2.81
CA LEU A 79 -4.64 3.43 -2.54
C LEU A 79 -4.73 3.05 -1.06
N GLU A 80 -4.42 3.98 -0.16
CA GLU A 80 -4.43 3.75 1.30
C GLU A 80 -5.82 3.54 1.91
N ARG A 81 -6.89 3.98 1.23
CA ARG A 81 -8.27 3.72 1.66
C ARG A 81 -8.81 2.38 1.18
N SER A 82 -8.11 1.72 0.26
CA SER A 82 -8.51 0.44 -0.29
C SER A 82 -7.75 -0.69 0.41
N ALA A 83 -8.40 -1.83 0.60
CA ALA A 83 -7.75 -3.02 1.14
C ALA A 83 -6.71 -3.54 0.14
N ALA A 84 -5.46 -3.75 0.59
CA ALA A 84 -4.41 -4.37 -0.20
C ALA A 84 -4.74 -5.83 -0.51
N PRO A 85 -4.42 -6.35 -1.71
CA PRO A 85 -4.34 -7.79 -1.92
C PRO A 85 -3.18 -8.42 -1.12
N ASP A 86 -3.44 -9.50 -0.38
CA ASP A 86 -2.42 -10.23 0.39
C ASP A 86 -1.42 -11.01 -0.49
N ASN A 87 -1.80 -11.28 -1.75
CA ASN A 87 -0.99 -11.98 -2.74
C ASN A 87 -0.04 -11.06 -3.53
N ALA A 88 0.22 -9.84 -3.06
CA ALA A 88 1.27 -8.97 -3.58
C ALA A 88 2.04 -8.27 -2.45
N ASP A 89 3.25 -7.81 -2.73
CA ASP A 89 3.99 -6.90 -1.85
C ASP A 89 3.95 -5.48 -2.41
N PHE A 90 3.68 -4.49 -1.55
CA PHE A 90 3.56 -3.09 -1.97
C PHE A 90 4.76 -2.28 -1.49
N TYR A 91 5.48 -1.70 -2.45
CA TYR A 91 6.62 -0.83 -2.21
C TYR A 91 6.25 0.63 -2.45
N PHE A 92 6.74 1.48 -1.57
CA PHE A 92 6.59 2.93 -1.67
C PHE A 92 7.95 3.56 -1.93
N LEU A 93 8.02 4.39 -2.98
CA LEU A 93 9.19 5.19 -3.29
C LEU A 93 8.85 6.67 -3.17
N ASP A 94 9.51 7.38 -2.24
CA ASP A 94 9.60 8.84 -2.32
C ASP A 94 10.57 9.22 -3.44
N LEU A 95 10.00 9.53 -4.60
CA LEU A 95 10.74 9.90 -5.82
C LEU A 95 11.57 11.17 -5.62
N ILE A 96 11.10 12.12 -4.79
CA ILE A 96 11.81 13.39 -4.58
C ILE A 96 13.09 13.14 -3.77
N ALA A 97 13.03 12.28 -2.77
CA ALA A 97 14.19 11.89 -1.97
C ALA A 97 15.13 10.93 -2.72
N HIS A 98 14.58 10.06 -3.57
CA HIS A 98 15.31 8.92 -4.17
C HIS A 98 15.25 8.92 -5.71
N ARG A 99 15.58 10.06 -6.35
CA ARG A 99 15.57 10.20 -7.82
C ARG A 99 16.41 9.14 -8.55
N GLY A 100 17.56 8.77 -7.99
CA GLY A 100 18.42 7.72 -8.56
C GLY A 100 17.70 6.38 -8.68
N ILE A 101 17.05 5.95 -7.60
CA ILE A 101 16.23 4.72 -7.58
C ILE A 101 15.08 4.85 -8.58
N SER A 102 14.40 6.00 -8.62
CA SER A 102 13.28 6.20 -9.55
C SER A 102 13.69 6.09 -11.01
N ASN A 103 14.85 6.61 -11.38
CA ASN A 103 15.39 6.49 -12.73
C ASN A 103 15.80 5.06 -13.04
N LYS A 104 16.44 4.39 -12.07
CA LYS A 104 16.85 3.00 -12.21
C LYS A 104 15.66 2.06 -12.43
N ILE A 105 14.54 2.26 -11.71
CA ILE A 105 13.30 1.50 -11.96
C ILE A 105 12.84 1.66 -13.41
N SER A 106 12.83 2.89 -13.93
CA SER A 106 12.44 3.14 -15.33
C SER A 106 13.33 2.42 -16.33
N SER A 107 14.65 2.43 -16.11
CA SER A 107 15.59 1.71 -16.98
C SER A 107 15.51 0.18 -16.82
N GLU A 108 15.45 -0.32 -15.60
CA GLU A 108 15.47 -1.75 -15.27
C GLU A 108 14.23 -2.48 -15.79
N PHE A 109 13.07 -1.85 -15.67
CA PHE A 109 11.79 -2.43 -16.08
C PHE A 109 11.31 -1.95 -17.46
N SER A 110 12.15 -1.21 -18.19
CA SER A 110 11.86 -0.70 -19.54
C SER A 110 10.56 0.11 -19.65
N VAL A 111 10.31 0.99 -18.66
CA VAL A 111 9.09 1.81 -18.56
C VAL A 111 9.45 3.30 -18.53
N PHE A 112 8.57 4.13 -19.08
CA PHE A 112 8.74 5.58 -19.02
C PHE A 112 8.66 6.07 -17.58
N HIS A 113 9.45 7.11 -17.27
CA HIS A 113 9.42 7.74 -15.96
C HIS A 113 8.20 8.66 -15.85
N GLU A 114 7.29 8.32 -14.93
CA GLU A 114 6.13 9.15 -14.61
C GLU A 114 5.93 9.30 -13.09
N SER A 115 5.13 10.29 -12.69
CA SER A 115 4.72 10.48 -11.29
C SER A 115 3.38 11.22 -11.16
N PRO A 116 2.39 10.69 -10.40
CA PRO A 116 2.42 9.38 -9.74
C PRO A 116 2.43 8.25 -10.77
N GLN A 117 3.10 7.15 -10.46
CA GLN A 117 3.14 5.96 -11.30
C GLN A 117 3.09 4.72 -10.39
N ILE A 118 2.36 3.70 -10.82
CA ILE A 118 2.39 2.37 -10.21
C ILE A 118 2.88 1.35 -11.23
N LEU A 119 3.62 0.36 -10.76
CA LEU A 119 4.18 -0.72 -11.56
C LEU A 119 3.89 -2.05 -10.89
N LEU A 120 3.48 -3.05 -11.65
CA LEU A 120 3.35 -4.43 -11.22
C LEU A 120 4.44 -5.27 -11.88
N ILE A 121 5.31 -5.82 -11.05
CA ILE A 121 6.43 -6.65 -11.45
C ILE A 121 6.08 -8.12 -11.21
N LYS A 122 6.21 -8.94 -12.24
CA LYS A 122 5.99 -10.40 -12.20
C LYS A 122 7.09 -11.07 -13.03
N ASN A 123 7.69 -12.12 -12.49
CA ASN A 123 8.77 -12.87 -13.15
C ASN A 123 9.97 -12.01 -13.61
N GLY A 124 10.26 -10.92 -12.91
CA GLY A 124 11.38 -10.02 -13.19
C GLY A 124 11.07 -8.90 -14.21
N GLU A 125 9.85 -8.86 -14.74
CA GLU A 125 9.41 -7.90 -15.76
C GLU A 125 8.21 -7.08 -15.27
N CYS A 126 8.04 -5.87 -15.81
CA CYS A 126 6.86 -5.07 -15.55
C CYS A 126 5.75 -5.49 -16.52
N ILE A 127 4.65 -6.02 -15.97
CA ILE A 127 3.51 -6.53 -16.74
C ILE A 127 2.34 -5.54 -16.79
N TYR A 128 2.35 -4.53 -15.92
CA TYR A 128 1.34 -3.49 -15.86
C TYR A 128 1.96 -2.23 -15.24
N ASP A 129 1.76 -1.09 -15.90
CA ASP A 129 2.10 0.21 -15.37
C ASP A 129 0.99 1.23 -15.67
N GLU A 130 0.65 2.05 -14.69
CA GLU A 130 -0.36 3.11 -14.82
C GLU A 130 0.07 4.36 -14.07
N SER A 131 -0.41 5.51 -14.51
CA SER A 131 -0.01 6.80 -13.94
C SER A 131 -1.19 7.74 -13.66
N HIS A 132 -0.93 8.80 -12.90
CA HIS A 132 -1.89 9.89 -12.65
C HIS A 132 -3.28 9.43 -12.15
N GLY A 133 -4.32 9.67 -12.97
CA GLY A 133 -5.71 9.37 -12.66
C GLY A 133 -6.06 7.90 -12.78
N SER A 134 -5.38 7.20 -13.69
CA SER A 134 -5.62 5.80 -14.05
C SER A 134 -5.26 4.81 -12.95
N ILE A 135 -4.42 5.21 -11.99
CA ILE A 135 -4.06 4.36 -10.85
C ILE A 135 -5.32 3.97 -10.07
N SER A 136 -5.66 2.67 -10.10
CA SER A 136 -6.82 2.08 -9.45
C SER A 136 -6.46 0.80 -8.70
N MET A 137 -6.84 0.71 -7.42
CA MET A 137 -6.61 -0.51 -6.62
C MET A 137 -7.38 -1.72 -7.17
N ASP A 138 -8.55 -1.51 -7.76
CA ASP A 138 -9.36 -2.60 -8.27
C ASP A 138 -8.70 -3.24 -9.51
N GLU A 139 -8.12 -2.42 -10.39
CA GLU A 139 -7.33 -2.91 -11.53
C GLU A 139 -6.08 -3.64 -11.04
N ILE A 140 -5.36 -3.09 -10.06
CA ILE A 140 -4.17 -3.73 -9.48
C ILE A 140 -4.52 -5.12 -8.93
N LYS A 141 -5.65 -5.27 -8.24
CA LYS A 141 -6.11 -6.57 -7.72
C LYS A 141 -6.41 -7.58 -8.81
N GLU A 142 -7.04 -7.12 -9.89
CA GLU A 142 -7.32 -7.96 -11.06
C GLU A 142 -6.01 -8.46 -11.69
N GLN A 143 -5.06 -7.55 -11.93
CA GLN A 143 -3.76 -7.89 -12.51
C GLN A 143 -2.90 -8.81 -11.62
N VAL A 144 -2.98 -8.64 -10.30
CA VAL A 144 -2.27 -9.52 -9.34
C VAL A 144 -2.87 -10.93 -9.30
N SER A 145 -4.14 -11.08 -9.63
CA SER A 145 -4.85 -12.37 -9.59
C SER A 145 -4.84 -13.12 -10.92
N ALA A 146 -4.44 -12.46 -12.01
CA ALA A 146 -4.25 -13.03 -13.34
C ALA A 146 -2.91 -13.79 -13.46
#